data_AF-A0A1D1Z1X1-F1
#
_entry.id   AF-A0A1D1Z1X1-F1
#
_cell.length_a   1.000
_cell.length_b   1.000
_cell.length_c   1.000
_cell.angle_alpha   90.00
_cell.angle_beta   90.00
_cell.angle_gamma   90.00
#
_symmetry.space_group_name_H-M   'P 1'
#
loop_
_entity.id
_entity.type
_entity.pdbx_description
1 polymer ?
#
loop_
_entity_poly.entity_id
_entity_poly.type
_entity_poly.pdbx_seq_one_letter_code
_entity_poly.pdbx_strand_id
1 'polypeptide(L)'
;MGLLSDILSEHFYRGSISSDFALSILRVLKEASRVVDFTSRGTSPLPTGSPAVDVLGYSLTILRDICASDDFSSPASERLVDSLVSSGICPFLLDVLRDLEPPSTIRKILFQRAMKESPSISSNSSKVCPYKGFRRDIVAVIGNCTCGRKHVQDEIRHQNGILLLLQQCVIDEDQYLREWGMLTVSYLLEGNMENQQQVTELELQGSVDTPEIANLGLKVDVDKKTGRVKLVNA
;
A
#
# COMPACT_ATOMS: atom_id res chain seq x y z
N MET A 1 -14.49 27.97 1.66
CA MET A 1 -14.11 27.02 0.61
C MET A 1 -14.01 27.79 -0.71
N GLY A 2 -13.01 28.60 -1.00
CA GLY A 2 -11.77 28.98 -0.33
C GLY A 2 -10.84 29.31 -1.49
N LEU A 3 -10.55 30.60 -1.72
CA LEU A 3 -9.81 31.14 -2.86
C LEU A 3 -8.57 30.32 -3.28
N LEU A 4 -7.93 29.63 -2.32
CA LEU A 4 -6.86 28.66 -2.53
C LEU A 4 -7.25 27.42 -3.36
N SER A 5 -8.45 26.87 -3.16
CA SER A 5 -8.99 25.76 -3.97
C SER A 5 -9.18 26.17 -5.42
N ASP A 6 -9.63 27.40 -5.66
CA ASP A 6 -9.86 27.92 -7.01
C ASP A 6 -8.52 28.32 -7.68
N ILE A 7 -7.58 28.89 -6.93
CA ILE A 7 -6.22 29.20 -7.42
C ILE A 7 -5.44 27.92 -7.74
N LEU A 8 -5.54 26.88 -6.90
CA LEU A 8 -4.91 25.58 -7.16
C LEU A 8 -5.56 24.91 -8.36
N SER A 9 -6.88 25.03 -8.53
CA SER A 9 -7.60 24.47 -9.68
C SER A 9 -7.26 25.22 -10.97
N GLU A 10 -7.20 26.55 -11.00
CA GLU A 10 -6.91 27.30 -12.23
C GLU A 10 -5.44 27.21 -12.68
N HIS A 11 -4.49 27.09 -11.75
CA HIS A 11 -3.06 27.06 -12.10
C HIS A 11 -2.51 25.66 -12.39
N PHE A 12 -3.06 24.58 -11.81
CA PHE A 12 -2.60 23.21 -12.12
C PHE A 12 -2.93 22.79 -13.55
N TYR A 13 -4.00 23.32 -14.15
CA TYR A 13 -4.36 22.98 -15.54
C TYR A 13 -3.51 23.67 -16.61
N ARG A 14 -2.56 24.55 -16.25
CA ARG A 14 -1.76 25.32 -17.24
C ARG A 14 -0.25 25.15 -17.15
N GLY A 15 0.28 24.50 -16.10
CA GLY A 15 1.70 24.18 -15.98
C GLY A 15 1.92 22.68 -16.04
N SER A 16 2.64 22.19 -17.06
CA SER A 16 3.12 20.81 -17.05
C SER A 16 4.07 20.60 -15.86
N ILE A 17 3.77 19.63 -15.01
CA ILE A 17 4.70 19.21 -13.95
C ILE A 17 6.00 18.74 -14.62
N SER A 18 7.16 19.24 -14.16
CA SER A 18 8.46 18.83 -14.71
C SER A 18 8.97 17.57 -14.02
N SER A 19 9.78 16.77 -14.73
CA SER A 19 10.47 15.62 -14.14
C SER A 19 11.34 16.05 -12.95
N ASP A 20 12.01 17.20 -13.04
CA ASP A 20 12.85 17.71 -11.96
C ASP A 20 12.07 17.99 -10.68
N PHE A 21 10.85 18.52 -10.81
CA PHE A 21 9.96 18.72 -9.65
C PHE A 21 9.58 17.38 -9.04
N ALA A 22 9.09 16.44 -9.85
CA ALA A 22 8.70 15.11 -9.37
C ALA A 22 9.86 14.39 -8.65
N LEU A 23 11.06 14.42 -9.24
CA LEU A 23 12.28 13.88 -8.65
C LEU A 23 12.68 14.58 -7.36
N SER A 24 12.47 15.89 -7.26
CA SER A 24 12.71 16.66 -6.03
C SER A 24 11.76 16.21 -4.92
N ILE A 25 10.48 15.97 -5.21
CA ILE A 25 9.52 15.44 -4.23
C ILE A 25 9.92 14.03 -3.78
N LEU A 26 10.37 13.16 -4.70
CA LEU A 26 10.88 11.84 -4.33
C LEU A 26 12.10 11.92 -3.40
N ARG A 27 13.02 12.88 -3.62
CA ARG A 27 14.15 13.10 -2.70
C ARG A 27 13.67 13.56 -1.33
N VAL A 28 12.72 14.51 -1.27
CA VAL A 28 12.13 14.97 -0.01
C VAL A 28 11.47 13.81 0.74
N LEU A 29 10.72 12.95 0.05
CA LEU A 29 10.13 11.74 0.64
C LEU A 29 11.20 10.84 1.29
N LYS A 30 12.28 10.54 0.55
CA LYS A 30 13.39 9.67 1.02
C LYS A 30 14.14 10.27 2.21
N GLU A 31 14.34 11.58 2.24
CA GLU A 31 14.97 12.22 3.41
C GLU A 31 14.02 12.31 4.60
N ALA A 32 12.75 12.63 4.37
CA ALA A 32 11.73 12.65 5.43
C ALA A 32 11.57 11.27 6.10
N SER A 33 11.62 10.18 5.33
CA SER A 33 11.51 8.82 5.87
C SER A 33 12.70 8.41 6.74
N ARG A 34 13.84 9.11 6.67
CA ARG A 34 15.00 8.85 7.54
C ARG A 34 14.88 9.54 8.89
N VAL A 35 14.14 10.65 8.96
CA VAL A 35 14.03 11.48 10.17
C VAL A 35 12.74 11.24 10.95
N VAL A 36 11.70 10.69 10.31
CA VAL A 36 10.44 10.35 10.98
C VAL A 36 10.63 9.19 11.97
N ASP A 37 10.07 9.35 13.16
CA ASP A 37 9.98 8.28 14.16
C ASP A 37 8.91 7.26 13.75
N PHE A 38 9.34 6.03 13.49
CA PHE A 38 8.49 4.89 13.17
C PHE A 38 8.28 3.93 14.36
N THR A 39 8.65 4.34 15.57
CA THR A 39 8.46 3.55 16.80
C THR A 39 7.17 3.92 17.54
N SER A 40 6.70 5.16 17.35
CA SER A 40 5.45 5.66 17.91
C SER A 40 4.35 5.72 16.85
N ARG A 41 3.19 5.12 17.14
CA ARG A 41 2.06 5.08 16.20
C ARG A 41 1.37 6.44 16.15
N GLY A 42 1.26 7.01 14.95
CA GLY A 42 0.42 8.19 14.73
C GLY A 42 -1.06 7.86 14.80
N THR A 43 -1.81 8.72 15.49
CA THR A 43 -3.26 8.54 15.70
C THR A 43 -4.11 9.49 14.86
N SER A 44 -3.53 10.57 14.34
CA SER A 44 -4.19 11.57 13.51
C SER A 44 -3.90 11.34 12.01
N PRO A 45 -4.82 11.76 11.12
CA PRO A 45 -4.50 11.96 9.71
C PRO A 45 -3.62 13.22 9.54
N LEU A 46 -3.15 13.47 8.32
CA LEU A 46 -2.43 14.71 7.99
C LEU A 46 -3.37 15.93 8.05
N PRO A 47 -2.91 17.10 8.54
CA PRO A 47 -1.64 17.31 9.22
C PRO A 47 -1.66 16.77 10.66
N THR A 48 -0.52 16.25 11.10
CA THR A 48 -0.32 15.59 12.39
C THR A 48 0.20 16.53 13.47
N GLY A 49 0.73 17.69 13.10
CA GLY A 49 1.41 18.61 14.00
C GLY A 49 2.91 18.32 14.17
N SER A 50 3.43 17.26 13.53
CA SER A 50 4.86 17.00 13.41
C SER A 50 5.33 17.38 12.00
N PRO A 51 6.17 18.42 11.84
CA PRO A 51 6.62 18.85 10.52
C PRO A 51 7.28 17.75 9.69
N ALA A 52 8.06 16.86 10.33
CA ALA A 52 8.72 15.76 9.64
C ALA A 52 7.72 14.73 9.08
N VAL A 53 6.69 14.38 9.88
CA VAL A 53 5.62 13.46 9.47
C VAL A 53 4.75 14.08 8.39
N ASP A 54 4.46 15.37 8.52
CA ASP A 54 3.64 16.10 7.55
C ASP A 54 4.36 16.23 6.20
N VAL A 55 5.66 16.53 6.19
CA VAL A 55 6.48 16.54 4.96
C VAL A 55 6.50 15.16 4.32
N LEU A 56 6.67 14.08 5.09
CA LEU A 56 6.63 12.71 4.58
C LEU A 56 5.27 12.43 3.90
N GLY A 57 4.17 12.70 4.60
CA GLY A 57 2.82 12.41 4.13
C GLY A 57 2.36 13.26 2.95
N TYR A 58 2.66 14.57 2.95
CA TYR A 58 2.38 15.43 1.81
C TYR A 58 3.24 15.08 0.60
N SER A 59 4.48 14.61 0.79
CA SER A 59 5.30 14.10 -0.33
C SER A 59 4.67 12.88 -0.97
N LEU A 60 4.14 11.93 -0.19
CA LEU A 60 3.38 10.79 -0.73
C LEU A 60 2.12 11.25 -1.47
N THR A 61 1.40 12.23 -0.94
CA THR A 61 0.18 12.78 -1.56
C THR A 61 0.49 13.40 -2.92
N ILE A 62 1.52 14.25 -2.99
CA ILE A 62 1.95 14.89 -4.25
C ILE A 62 2.43 13.82 -5.25
N LEU A 63 3.22 12.84 -4.82
CA LEU A 63 3.69 11.77 -5.71
C LEU A 63 2.54 10.90 -6.22
N ARG A 64 1.53 10.63 -5.38
CA ARG A 64 0.33 9.89 -5.80
C ARG A 64 -0.38 10.63 -6.92
N ASP A 65 -0.55 11.95 -6.78
CA ASP A 65 -1.25 12.78 -7.76
C ASP A 65 -0.42 12.92 -9.06
N ILE A 66 0.91 13.05 -8.96
CA ILE A 66 1.82 13.01 -10.12
C ILE A 66 1.69 11.67 -10.85
N CYS A 67 1.71 10.55 -10.14
CA CYS A 67 1.62 9.22 -10.74
C CYS A 67 0.21 8.89 -11.27
N ALA A 68 -0.83 9.57 -10.79
CA ALA A 68 -2.20 9.44 -11.29
C ALA A 68 -2.45 10.26 -12.56
N SER A 69 -1.54 11.19 -12.90
CA SER A 69 -1.70 12.13 -14.00
C SER A 69 -1.51 11.45 -15.36
N ASP A 70 -2.16 10.32 -15.62
CA ASP A 70 -2.12 9.62 -16.89
C ASP A 70 -3.00 10.36 -17.90
N ASP A 71 -2.47 11.44 -18.50
CA ASP A 71 -2.94 11.85 -19.81
C ASP A 71 -2.32 10.88 -20.82
N PHE A 72 -2.98 9.74 -21.05
CA PHE A 72 -2.59 8.72 -22.03
C PHE A 72 -2.45 9.29 -23.46
N SER A 73 -2.90 10.53 -23.69
CA SER A 73 -2.75 11.28 -24.93
C SER A 73 -1.41 12.02 -25.02
N SER A 74 -0.68 12.20 -23.91
CA SER A 74 0.52 13.01 -23.80
C SER A 74 1.76 12.17 -23.43
N PRO A 75 2.74 12.02 -24.34
CA PRO A 75 3.98 11.30 -24.06
C PRO A 75 4.86 11.98 -22.99
N ALA A 76 4.50 13.18 -22.52
CA ALA A 76 5.21 13.84 -21.43
C ALA A 76 4.86 13.23 -20.07
N SER A 77 3.61 12.81 -19.84
CA SER A 77 3.19 12.23 -18.57
C SER A 77 3.83 10.85 -18.33
N GLU A 78 3.84 10.00 -19.36
CA GLU A 78 4.49 8.69 -19.31
C GLU A 78 5.98 8.82 -18.89
N ARG A 79 6.69 9.80 -19.46
CA ARG A 79 8.09 10.12 -19.10
C ARG A 79 8.26 10.56 -17.65
N LEU A 80 7.26 11.19 -17.01
CA LEU A 80 7.34 11.61 -15.61
C LEU A 80 7.36 10.38 -14.68
N VAL A 81 6.40 9.48 -14.87
CA VAL A 81 6.30 8.26 -14.06
C VAL A 81 7.52 7.37 -14.31
N ASP A 82 7.94 7.20 -15.57
CA ASP A 82 9.14 6.44 -15.90
C ASP A 82 10.41 7.03 -15.27
N SER A 83 10.51 8.36 -15.17
CA SER A 83 11.62 9.03 -14.47
C SER A 83 11.62 8.71 -12.97
N LEU A 84 10.44 8.67 -12.34
CA LEU A 84 10.28 8.31 -10.92
C LEU A 84 10.61 6.83 -10.68
N VAL A 85 10.10 5.95 -11.54
CA VAL A 85 10.38 4.50 -11.52
C VAL A 85 11.87 4.24 -11.67
N SER A 86 12.51 4.84 -12.69
CA SER A 86 13.95 4.74 -12.91
C SER A 86 14.79 5.29 -11.73
N SER A 87 14.21 6.19 -10.94
CA SER A 87 14.80 6.73 -9.71
C SER A 87 14.51 5.90 -8.45
N GLY A 88 13.90 4.72 -8.63
CA GLY A 88 13.65 3.72 -7.61
C GLY A 88 12.53 4.08 -6.64
N ILE A 89 11.44 4.71 -7.10
CA ILE A 89 10.27 4.97 -6.24
C ILE A 89 9.61 3.67 -5.77
N CYS A 90 9.37 2.72 -6.68
CA CYS A 90 8.72 1.44 -6.36
C CYS A 90 9.55 0.60 -5.37
N PRO A 91 10.85 0.32 -5.61
CA PRO A 91 11.67 -0.39 -4.63
C PRO A 91 11.68 0.27 -3.26
N PHE A 92 11.86 1.59 -3.23
CA PHE A 92 11.88 2.34 -1.98
C PHE A 92 10.56 2.19 -1.20
N LEU A 93 9.42 2.33 -1.87
CA LEU A 93 8.11 2.22 -1.23
C LEU A 93 7.79 0.78 -0.78
N LEU A 94 8.23 -0.23 -1.54
CA LEU A 94 8.12 -1.64 -1.15
C LEU A 94 8.95 -1.92 0.10
N ASP A 95 10.17 -1.37 0.20
CA ASP A 95 11.02 -1.50 1.38
C ASP A 95 10.39 -0.85 2.62
N VAL A 96 9.87 0.39 2.47
CA VAL A 96 9.13 1.06 3.55
C VAL A 96 7.94 0.21 3.98
N LEU A 97 7.16 -0.34 3.04
CA LEU A 97 6.00 -1.16 3.34
C LEU A 97 6.37 -2.49 4.03
N ARG A 98 7.50 -3.09 3.66
CA ARG A 98 8.02 -4.35 4.22
C ARG A 98 8.53 -4.18 5.66
N ASP A 99 9.08 -3.02 5.98
CA ASP A 99 9.54 -2.69 7.33
C ASP A 99 8.41 -2.42 8.32
N LEU A 100 7.21 -2.06 7.82
CA LEU A 100 6.04 -1.83 8.65
C LEU A 100 5.51 -3.14 9.24
N GLU A 101 4.91 -3.07 10.43
CA GLU A 101 4.09 -4.17 10.95
C GLU A 101 3.02 -4.61 9.93
N PRO A 102 2.50 -5.84 9.98
CA PRO A 102 1.38 -6.22 9.12
C PRO A 102 0.14 -5.35 9.35
N PRO A 103 -0.77 -5.24 8.36
CA PRO A 103 -2.10 -4.63 8.56
C PRO A 103 -2.81 -5.18 9.81
N SER A 104 -3.62 -4.36 10.45
CA SER A 104 -4.24 -4.61 11.76
C SER A 104 -4.96 -5.96 11.83
N THR A 105 -5.69 -6.37 10.79
CA THR A 105 -6.36 -7.67 10.71
C THR A 105 -5.36 -8.83 10.69
N ILE A 106 -4.31 -8.74 9.87
CA ILE A 106 -3.25 -9.76 9.81
C ILE A 106 -2.49 -9.82 11.15
N ARG A 107 -2.15 -8.65 11.71
CA ARG A 107 -1.49 -8.53 13.00
C ARG A 107 -2.30 -9.20 14.12
N LYS A 108 -3.62 -8.96 14.20
CA LYS A 108 -4.52 -9.61 15.17
C LYS A 108 -4.53 -11.14 15.02
N ILE A 109 -4.60 -11.64 13.79
CA ILE A 109 -4.56 -13.07 13.47
C ILE A 109 -3.25 -13.69 13.95
N LEU A 110 -2.11 -13.07 13.63
CA LEU A 110 -0.79 -13.55 14.04
C LEU A 110 -0.64 -13.56 15.57
N PHE A 111 -1.11 -12.51 16.25
CA PHE A 111 -1.12 -12.47 17.73
C PHE A 111 -1.95 -13.60 18.34
N GLN A 112 -3.14 -13.87 17.80
CA GLN A 112 -4.00 -14.97 18.27
C GLN A 112 -3.35 -16.34 18.08
N ARG A 113 -2.64 -16.54 16.96
CA ARG A 113 -1.90 -17.77 16.70
C ARG A 113 -0.73 -17.95 17.67
N ALA A 114 0.07 -16.90 17.87
CA ALA A 114 1.19 -16.92 18.81
C ALA A 114 0.74 -17.27 20.24
N MET A 115 -0.39 -16.70 20.69
CA MET A 115 -0.99 -17.04 22.00
C MET A 115 -1.40 -18.51 22.15
N LYS A 116 -1.71 -19.21 21.05
CA LYS A 116 -2.07 -20.64 21.06
C LYS A 116 -0.86 -21.57 20.98
N GLU A 117 0.24 -21.15 20.34
CA GLU A 117 1.36 -22.03 19.99
C GLU A 117 2.59 -21.93 20.93
N SER A 118 2.87 -20.78 21.61
CA SER A 118 3.80 -20.64 22.77
C SER A 118 4.03 -19.15 23.12
N PRO A 119 4.20 -18.71 24.38
CA PRO A 119 4.33 -17.29 24.76
C PRO A 119 5.69 -16.65 24.45
N SER A 120 6.67 -17.39 23.94
CA SER A 120 8.05 -16.91 23.76
C SER A 120 8.38 -16.67 22.28
N ILE A 121 7.89 -15.58 21.70
CA ILE A 121 8.41 -15.09 20.42
C ILE A 121 8.89 -13.66 20.63
N SER A 122 10.19 -13.48 20.41
CA SER A 122 10.89 -12.20 20.31
C SER A 122 10.10 -11.26 19.40
N SER A 123 9.64 -10.14 19.96
CA SER A 123 9.03 -9.07 19.21
C SER A 123 10.11 -8.42 18.35
N ASN A 124 10.27 -8.86 17.10
CA ASN A 124 10.94 -8.03 16.11
C ASN A 124 10.14 -6.72 16.06
N SER A 125 10.75 -5.63 16.50
CA SER A 125 10.13 -4.30 16.56
C SER A 125 9.91 -3.82 15.13
N SER A 126 8.79 -4.23 14.54
CA SER A 126 8.38 -3.75 13.21
C SER A 126 8.03 -2.27 13.33
N LYS A 127 8.33 -1.50 12.28
CA LYS A 127 7.98 -0.07 12.24
C LYS A 127 6.46 0.08 12.29
N VAL A 128 5.96 1.12 12.94
CA VAL A 128 4.54 1.45 12.97
C VAL A 128 4.24 2.65 12.07
N CYS A 129 2.99 2.79 11.65
CA CYS A 129 2.58 3.93 10.83
C CYS A 129 2.70 5.25 11.61
N PRO A 130 3.41 6.27 11.08
CA PRO A 130 3.61 7.56 11.75
C PRO A 130 2.37 8.46 11.69
N TYR A 131 1.37 8.13 10.88
CA TYR A 131 0.06 8.79 10.82
C TYR A 131 -1.03 7.85 10.29
N LYS A 132 -2.30 8.21 10.54
CA LYS A 132 -3.46 7.44 10.05
C LYS A 132 -3.58 7.56 8.53
N GLY A 133 -3.43 6.44 7.84
CA GLY A 133 -3.50 6.35 6.37
C GLY A 133 -2.16 6.26 5.65
N PHE A 134 -1.04 6.28 6.38
CA PHE A 134 0.31 6.19 5.79
C PHE A 134 0.49 4.99 4.86
N ARG A 135 0.08 3.80 5.32
CA ARG A 135 0.14 2.57 4.52
C ARG A 135 -0.69 2.67 3.24
N ARG A 136 -1.90 3.22 3.32
CA ARG A 136 -2.78 3.44 2.16
C ARG A 136 -2.09 4.37 1.16
N ASP A 137 -1.46 5.45 1.62
CA ASP A 137 -0.76 6.39 0.72
C ASP A 137 0.40 5.73 -0.03
N ILE A 138 1.19 4.88 0.66
CA ILE A 138 2.24 4.08 0.00
C ILE A 138 1.65 3.18 -1.08
N VAL A 139 0.62 2.40 -0.74
CA VAL A 139 -0.03 1.47 -1.68
C VAL A 139 -0.61 2.22 -2.88
N ALA A 140 -1.21 3.39 -2.66
CA ALA A 140 -1.77 4.22 -3.71
C ALA A 140 -0.70 4.72 -4.70
N VAL A 141 0.46 5.17 -4.22
CA VAL A 141 1.56 5.59 -5.10
C VAL A 141 2.07 4.40 -5.92
N ILE A 142 2.27 3.23 -5.31
CA ILE A 142 2.69 2.02 -6.01
C ILE A 142 1.66 1.64 -7.09
N GLY A 143 0.37 1.63 -6.75
CA GLY A 143 -0.70 1.32 -7.69
C GLY A 143 -0.70 2.22 -8.91
N ASN A 144 -0.60 3.54 -8.69
CA ASN A 144 -0.54 4.51 -9.78
C ASN A 144 0.70 4.34 -10.66
N CYS A 145 1.87 4.05 -10.08
CA CYS A 145 3.08 3.72 -10.85
C CYS A 145 2.93 2.43 -11.67
N THR A 146 2.06 1.51 -11.24
CA THR A 146 1.89 0.18 -11.88
C THR A 146 0.88 0.21 -13.02
N CYS A 147 -0.10 1.10 -12.96
CA CYS A 147 -1.19 1.22 -13.93
C CYS A 147 -0.65 1.25 -15.38
N GLY A 148 -1.03 0.27 -16.20
CA GLY A 148 -0.65 0.17 -17.61
C GLY A 148 0.84 -0.08 -17.91
N ARG A 149 1.70 -0.30 -16.90
CA ARG A 149 3.16 -0.33 -17.07
C ARG A 149 3.76 -1.70 -16.75
N LYS A 150 3.88 -2.57 -17.76
CA LYS A 150 4.42 -3.94 -17.58
C LYS A 150 5.80 -3.99 -16.93
N HIS A 151 6.69 -3.07 -17.29
CA HIS A 151 8.04 -3.06 -16.71
C HIS A 151 8.03 -2.84 -15.18
N VAL A 152 7.12 -2.00 -14.68
CA VAL A 152 6.90 -1.79 -13.24
C VAL A 152 6.28 -3.03 -12.60
N GLN A 153 5.29 -3.64 -13.25
CA GLN A 153 4.69 -4.89 -12.78
C GLN A 153 5.74 -6.01 -12.60
N ASP A 154 6.65 -6.14 -13.56
CA ASP A 154 7.74 -7.12 -13.53
C ASP A 154 8.78 -6.78 -12.44
N GLU A 155 9.12 -5.51 -12.27
CA GLU A 155 10.00 -5.05 -11.19
C GLU A 155 9.43 -5.40 -9.80
N ILE A 156 8.15 -5.10 -9.57
CA ILE A 156 7.46 -5.44 -8.32
C ILE A 156 7.49 -6.95 -8.08
N ARG A 157 7.25 -7.76 -9.12
CA ARG A 157 7.35 -9.23 -9.03
C ARG A 157 8.76 -9.68 -8.62
N HIS A 158 9.79 -9.16 -9.27
CA HIS A 158 11.19 -9.53 -8.98
C HIS A 158 11.63 -9.15 -7.56
N GLN A 159 10.96 -8.19 -6.93
CA GLN A 159 11.20 -7.79 -5.54
C GLN A 159 10.30 -8.52 -4.52
N ASN A 160 9.67 -9.62 -4.93
CA ASN A 160 8.70 -10.36 -4.12
C ASN A 160 7.54 -9.48 -3.60
N GLY A 161 7.19 -8.44 -4.35
CA GLY A 161 6.20 -7.44 -3.97
C GLY A 161 4.74 -7.92 -4.11
N ILE A 162 4.48 -8.97 -4.91
CA ILE A 162 3.11 -9.48 -5.13
C ILE A 162 2.44 -9.88 -3.80
N LEU A 163 3.11 -10.73 -3.02
CA LEU A 163 2.56 -11.19 -1.73
C LEU A 163 2.45 -10.03 -0.73
N LEU A 164 3.44 -9.12 -0.72
CA LEU A 164 3.42 -7.94 0.13
C LEU A 164 2.22 -7.04 -0.19
N LEU A 165 1.88 -6.84 -1.46
CA LEU A 165 0.72 -6.03 -1.87
C LEU A 165 -0.61 -6.75 -1.61
N LEU A 166 -0.67 -8.08 -1.80
CA LEU A 166 -1.85 -8.88 -1.44
C LEU A 166 -2.22 -8.78 0.04
N GLN A 167 -1.23 -8.68 0.94
CA GLN A 167 -1.47 -8.48 2.37
C GLN A 167 -2.22 -7.17 2.66
N GLN A 168 -2.21 -6.21 1.75
CA GLN A 168 -2.89 -4.92 1.93
C GLN A 168 -4.37 -4.98 1.50
N CYS A 169 -4.85 -6.09 0.95
CA CYS A 169 -6.24 -6.29 0.51
C CYS A 169 -7.20 -6.71 1.64
N VAL A 170 -6.87 -6.39 2.89
CA VAL A 170 -7.66 -6.77 4.07
C VAL A 170 -8.34 -5.56 4.68
N ILE A 171 -9.45 -5.79 5.40
CA ILE A 171 -10.07 -4.75 6.23
C ILE A 171 -9.04 -4.27 7.25
N ASP A 172 -8.95 -2.97 7.45
CA ASP A 172 -7.96 -2.34 8.33
C ASP A 172 -8.58 -1.17 9.11
N GLU A 173 -7.79 -0.54 9.98
CA GLU A 173 -8.18 0.71 10.68
C GLU A 173 -8.33 1.88 9.70
N ASP A 174 -7.58 1.85 8.57
CA ASP A 174 -7.82 2.74 7.45
C ASP A 174 -8.92 2.19 6.52
N GLN A 175 -9.97 2.98 6.33
CA GLN A 175 -11.16 2.60 5.58
C GLN A 175 -10.95 2.40 4.07
N TYR A 176 -9.78 2.81 3.52
CA TYR A 176 -9.49 2.76 2.09
C TYR A 176 -8.30 1.86 1.75
N LEU A 177 -7.63 1.27 2.75
CA LEU A 177 -6.47 0.41 2.50
C LEU A 177 -6.84 -0.77 1.59
N ARG A 178 -7.98 -1.43 1.88
CA ARG A 178 -8.44 -2.59 1.14
C ARG A 178 -8.70 -2.25 -0.33
N GLU A 179 -9.36 -1.14 -0.58
CA GLU A 179 -9.74 -0.66 -1.91
C GLU A 179 -8.49 -0.33 -2.73
N TRP A 180 -7.54 0.40 -2.14
CA TRP A 180 -6.26 0.68 -2.80
C TRP A 180 -5.41 -0.58 -3.00
N GLY A 181 -5.43 -1.51 -2.06
CA GLY A 181 -4.78 -2.81 -2.19
C GLY A 181 -5.34 -3.60 -3.38
N MET A 182 -6.66 -3.74 -3.45
CA MET A 182 -7.34 -4.44 -4.54
C MET A 182 -7.09 -3.78 -5.90
N LEU A 183 -7.13 -2.44 -5.96
CA LEU A 183 -6.85 -1.69 -7.19
C LEU A 183 -5.41 -1.91 -7.65
N THR A 184 -4.45 -1.78 -6.74
CA THR A 184 -3.02 -1.98 -7.02
C THR A 184 -2.73 -3.41 -7.48
N VAL A 185 -3.33 -4.42 -6.85
CA VAL A 185 -3.20 -5.81 -7.29
C VAL A 185 -3.84 -6.04 -8.65
N SER A 186 -4.98 -5.39 -8.94
CA SER A 186 -5.60 -5.48 -10.27
C SER A 186 -4.66 -4.95 -11.34
N TYR A 187 -4.07 -3.76 -11.15
CA TYR A 187 -3.08 -3.20 -12.06
C TYR A 187 -1.81 -4.04 -12.17
N LEU A 188 -1.40 -4.71 -11.08
CA LEU A 188 -0.22 -5.59 -11.07
C LEU A 188 -0.41 -6.84 -11.92
N LEU A 189 -1.65 -7.34 -12.03
CA LEU A 189 -1.99 -8.57 -12.74
C LEU A 189 -2.51 -8.33 -14.16
N GLU A 190 -2.99 -7.13 -14.44
CA GLU A 190 -3.57 -6.78 -15.74
C GLU A 190 -2.55 -6.97 -16.87
N GLY A 191 -2.89 -7.88 -17.80
CA GLY A 191 -2.05 -8.19 -18.97
C GLY A 191 -0.72 -8.90 -18.68
N ASN A 192 -0.45 -9.31 -17.43
CA ASN A 192 0.82 -9.91 -17.02
C ASN A 192 0.66 -11.37 -16.58
N MET A 193 0.92 -12.29 -17.50
CA MET A 193 0.75 -13.73 -17.28
C MET A 193 1.69 -14.28 -16.21
N GLU A 194 2.91 -13.75 -16.13
CA GLU A 194 3.92 -14.16 -15.17
C GLU A 194 3.49 -13.81 -13.73
N ASN A 195 2.91 -12.62 -13.55
CA ASN A 195 2.37 -12.21 -12.25
C ASN A 195 1.11 -13.03 -11.89
N GLN A 196 0.22 -13.28 -12.85
CA GLN A 196 -0.98 -14.11 -12.66
C GLN A 196 -0.62 -15.54 -12.27
N GLN A 197 0.41 -16.10 -12.90
CA GLN A 197 0.91 -17.43 -12.57
C GLN A 197 1.39 -17.51 -11.12
N GLN A 198 2.20 -16.54 -10.67
CA GLN A 198 2.68 -16.52 -9.29
C GLN A 198 1.55 -16.41 -8.25
N VAL A 199 0.47 -15.68 -8.55
CA VAL A 199 -0.72 -15.63 -7.68
C VAL A 199 -1.50 -16.95 -7.71
N THR A 200 -1.59 -17.61 -8.87
CA THR A 200 -2.28 -18.89 -9.03
C THR A 200 -1.59 -20.02 -8.27
N GLU A 201 -0.27 -19.94 -8.12
CA GLU A 201 0.55 -20.87 -7.35
C GLU A 201 0.41 -20.69 -5.83
N LEU A 202 -0.32 -19.68 -5.35
CA LEU A 202 -0.59 -19.49 -3.93
C LEU A 202 -1.61 -20.53 -3.43
N GLU A 203 -1.19 -21.35 -2.49
CA GLU A 203 -2.05 -22.34 -1.84
C GLU A 203 -2.80 -21.76 -0.64
N LEU A 204 -4.07 -22.13 -0.50
CA LEU A 204 -4.86 -21.81 0.67
C LEU A 204 -4.38 -22.63 1.87
N GLN A 205 -3.73 -21.98 2.84
CA GLN A 205 -3.18 -22.62 4.05
C GLN A 205 -4.22 -22.82 5.17
N GLY A 206 -5.49 -22.45 4.94
CA GLY A 206 -6.59 -22.60 5.90
C GLY A 206 -7.33 -21.28 6.17
N SER A 207 -8.42 -21.37 6.92
CA SER A 207 -9.16 -20.23 7.46
C SER A 207 -8.73 -19.98 8.91
N VAL A 208 -8.81 -18.73 9.35
CA VAL A 208 -8.66 -18.38 10.77
C VAL A 208 -10.02 -17.93 11.27
N ASP A 209 -10.60 -18.69 12.20
CA ASP A 209 -11.80 -18.27 12.92
C ASP A 209 -11.46 -17.03 13.74
N THR A 210 -12.13 -15.91 13.44
CA THR A 210 -11.99 -14.71 14.26
C THR A 210 -12.88 -14.82 15.51
N PRO A 211 -12.53 -14.16 16.63
CA PRO A 211 -13.34 -14.21 17.85
C PRO A 211 -14.79 -13.81 17.64
N GLU A 212 -15.05 -12.88 16.71
CA GLU A 212 -16.39 -12.43 16.33
C GLU A 212 -17.22 -13.57 15.73
N ILE A 213 -16.61 -14.39 14.88
CA ILE A 213 -17.27 -15.54 14.22
C ILE A 213 -17.52 -16.65 15.26
N ALA A 214 -16.54 -16.92 16.12
CA ALA A 214 -16.66 -17.92 17.18
C ALA A 214 -17.75 -17.55 18.21
N ASN A 215 -17.86 -16.26 18.58
CA ASN A 215 -18.90 -15.78 19.50
C ASN A 215 -20.32 -15.93 18.95
N LEU A 216 -20.47 -16.02 17.62
CA LEU A 216 -21.75 -16.30 16.96
C LEU A 216 -22.03 -17.81 16.85
N GLY A 217 -21.17 -18.68 17.38
CA GLY A 217 -21.29 -20.13 17.23
C GLY A 217 -21.05 -20.60 15.79
N LEU A 218 -20.27 -19.84 15.02
CA LEU A 218 -19.95 -20.13 13.63
C LEU A 218 -18.46 -20.47 13.48
N LYS A 219 -18.12 -21.16 12.38
CA LYS A 219 -16.75 -21.42 11.91
C LYS A 219 -16.65 -21.16 10.42
N VAL A 220 -15.47 -20.78 9.98
CA VAL A 220 -15.16 -20.60 8.56
C VAL A 220 -14.65 -21.92 8.01
N ASP A 221 -15.41 -22.56 7.12
CA ASP A 221 -14.98 -23.75 6.39
C ASP A 221 -14.62 -23.39 4.94
N VAL A 222 -13.68 -24.13 4.35
CA VAL A 222 -13.32 -23.98 2.94
C VAL A 222 -13.71 -25.23 2.20
N ASP A 223 -14.63 -25.07 1.26
CA ASP A 223 -15.10 -26.15 0.42
C ASP A 223 -13.94 -26.68 -0.43
N LYS A 224 -13.44 -27.87 -0.10
CA LYS A 224 -12.26 -28.49 -0.74
C LYS A 224 -12.44 -28.75 -2.24
N LYS A 225 -13.67 -28.78 -2.76
CA LYS A 225 -13.94 -28.99 -4.20
C LYS A 225 -13.95 -27.69 -4.98
N THR A 226 -14.40 -26.60 -4.35
CA THR A 226 -14.62 -25.32 -5.04
C THR A 226 -13.65 -24.22 -4.62
N GLY A 227 -12.90 -24.42 -3.54
CA GLY A 227 -12.06 -23.39 -2.90
C GLY A 227 -12.86 -22.26 -2.25
N ARG A 228 -14.20 -22.34 -2.22
CA ARG A 228 -15.06 -21.27 -1.70
C ARG A 228 -15.15 -21.34 -0.18
N VAL A 229 -15.05 -20.16 0.44
CA VAL A 229 -15.24 -19.97 1.88
C VAL A 229 -16.73 -20.01 2.23
N LYS A 230 -17.10 -20.76 3.27
CA LYS A 230 -18.46 -20.91 3.80
C LYS A 230 -18.46 -20.70 5.31
N LEU A 231 -19.56 -20.19 5.85
CA LEU A 231 -19.81 -20.20 7.29
C LEU A 231 -20.62 -21.45 7.64
N VAL A 232 -20.14 -22.21 8.61
CA VAL A 232 -20.79 -23.41 9.15
C VAL A 232 -21.00 -23.23 10.65
N ASN A 233 -21.95 -23.95 11.24
CA ASN A 233 -22.10 -23.94 12.69
C ASN A 233 -20.89 -24.62 13.34
N ALA A 234 -20.43 -24.05 14.45
CA ALA A 234 -19.21 -24.44 15.17
C ALA A 234 -19.32 -25.80 15.88
#